data_AF-A0A830FIB3-F1
#
_entry.id   AF-A0A830FIB3-F1
#
_cell.length_a   1.000
_cell.length_b   1.000
_cell.length_c   1.000
_cell.angle_alpha   90.00
_cell.angle_beta   90.00
_cell.angle_gamma   90.00
#
_symmetry.space_group_name_H-M   'P 1'
#
loop_
_entity.id
_entity.type
_entity.pdbx_description
1 polymer ?
#
loop_
_entity_poly.entity_id
_entity_poly.type
_entity_poly.pdbx_seq_one_letter_code
_entity_poly.pdbx_strand_id
1 'polypeptide(L)' 'MTDDENFEAHVKRDALRAAAADLRDRGAEGEKIAALVHRVSDLYDPDEDTDPGEIYRNMRYILQVAEQGGLDR' A
#
# COMPACT_ATOMS: atom_id res chain seq x y z
N MET A 1 17.31 -15.91 -20.60
CA MET A 1 17.23 -14.60 -19.93
C MET A 1 15.77 -14.47 -19.59
N THR A 2 15.48 -14.44 -18.29
CA THR A 2 14.25 -14.90 -17.62
C THR A 2 12.99 -14.32 -18.25
N ASP A 3 12.02 -15.20 -18.55
CA ASP A 3 10.63 -14.82 -18.76
C ASP A 3 10.19 -14.03 -17.54
N ASP A 4 10.12 -12.70 -17.70
CA ASP A 4 9.76 -11.75 -16.66
C ASP A 4 8.27 -11.99 -16.36
N GLU A 5 8.01 -12.86 -15.38
CA GLU A 5 6.68 -13.31 -15.00
C GLU A 5 5.81 -12.10 -14.69
N ASN A 6 4.94 -11.74 -15.63
CA ASN A 6 3.84 -10.84 -15.35
C ASN A 6 2.90 -11.57 -14.38
N PHE A 7 3.16 -11.47 -13.08
CA PHE A 7 2.30 -12.06 -12.06
C PHE A 7 0.87 -11.56 -12.29
N GLU A 8 -0.07 -12.50 -12.34
CA GLU A 8 -1.49 -12.21 -12.47
C GLU A 8 -1.95 -11.20 -11.41
N ALA A 9 -2.82 -10.25 -11.79
CA ALA A 9 -3.20 -9.13 -10.90
C ALA A 9 -3.76 -9.62 -9.55
N HIS A 10 -4.62 -10.65 -9.56
CA HIS A 10 -5.16 -11.23 -8.35
C HIS A 10 -4.07 -11.83 -7.43
N VAL A 11 -3.02 -12.42 -7.99
CA VAL A 11 -1.88 -12.94 -7.21
C VAL A 11 -1.13 -11.80 -6.52
N LYS A 12 -0.88 -10.69 -7.23
CA LYS A 12 -0.25 -9.49 -6.65
C LYS A 12 -1.11 -8.90 -5.53
N ARG A 13 -2.42 -8.75 -5.77
CA ARG A 13 -3.40 -8.26 -4.78
C ARG A 13 -3.38 -9.12 -3.51
N ASP A 14 -3.49 -10.43 -3.66
CA ASP A 14 -3.61 -11.35 -2.53
C ASP A 14 -2.31 -11.40 -1.72
N ALA A 15 -1.14 -11.35 -2.39
CA ALA A 15 0.15 -11.27 -1.73
C ALA A 15 0.29 -9.97 -0.91
N LEU A 16 -0.10 -8.82 -1.47
CA LEU A 16 -0.07 -7.54 -0.76
C LEU A 16 -1.05 -7.53 0.42
N ARG A 17 -2.26 -8.08 0.26
CA ARG A 17 -3.24 -8.19 1.35
C ARG A 17 -2.75 -9.10 2.47
N ALA A 18 -2.07 -10.20 2.14
CA ALA A 18 -1.45 -11.09 3.13
C ALA A 18 -0.32 -10.38 3.89
N ALA A 19 0.56 -9.66 3.20
CA ALA A 19 1.61 -8.87 3.84
C ALA A 19 1.04 -7.76 4.73
N ALA A 20 0.00 -7.05 4.28
CA ALA A 20 -0.71 -6.06 5.08
C ALA A 20 -1.30 -6.69 6.36
N ALA A 21 -1.86 -7.90 6.27
CA ALA A 21 -2.40 -8.60 7.44
C ALA A 21 -1.31 -8.91 8.47
N ASP A 22 -0.15 -9.42 8.06
CA ASP A 22 0.99 -9.71 8.95
C ASP A 22 1.56 -8.45 9.64
N LEU A 23 1.47 -7.30 8.98
CA LEU A 23 1.97 -6.04 9.51
C LEU A 23 1.06 -5.43 10.58
N ARG A 24 -0.25 -5.72 10.57
CA ARG A 24 -1.22 -5.13 11.52
C ARG A 24 -0.88 -5.44 12.98
N ASP A 25 -0.32 -6.62 13.24
CA ASP A 25 -0.02 -7.07 14.60
C ASP A 25 1.31 -6.51 15.14
N ARG A 26 2.00 -5.65 14.37
CA ARG A 26 3.31 -5.08 14.71
C ARG A 26 3.24 -3.70 15.39
N GLY A 27 2.10 -3.39 16.01
CA GLY A 27 1.86 -2.13 16.73
C GLY A 27 1.48 -0.96 15.82
N ALA A 28 1.44 0.26 16.38
CA ALA A 28 0.88 1.44 15.72
C ALA A 28 1.60 1.85 14.42
N GLU A 29 2.89 1.54 14.29
CA GLU A 29 3.63 1.78 13.05
C GLU A 29 3.34 0.69 12.01
N GLY A 30 3.25 -0.58 12.45
CA GLY A 30 2.82 -1.70 11.62
C GLY A 30 1.43 -1.50 11.03
N GLU A 31 0.48 -0.98 11.82
CA GLU A 31 -0.87 -0.67 11.36
C GLU A 31 -0.89 0.38 10.23
N LYS A 32 -0.03 1.41 10.32
CA LYS A 32 0.10 2.44 9.28
C LYS A 32 0.68 1.86 7.98
N ILE A 33 1.72 1.03 8.08
CA ILE A 33 2.33 0.39 6.91
C ILE A 33 1.34 -0.63 6.31
N ALA A 34 0.63 -1.38 7.14
CA ALA A 34 -0.43 -2.30 6.69
C ALA A 34 -1.51 -1.58 5.88
N ALA A 35 -1.97 -0.42 6.34
CA ALA A 35 -2.96 0.38 5.62
C ALA A 35 -2.44 0.85 4.26
N LEU A 36 -1.17 1.28 4.18
CA LEU A 36 -0.54 1.67 2.92
C LEU A 36 -0.44 0.49 1.95
N VAL A 37 0.07 -0.66 2.41
CA VAL A 37 0.24 -1.86 1.58
C VAL A 37 -1.13 -2.37 1.08
N HIS A 38 -2.15 -2.31 1.93
CA HIS A 38 -3.51 -2.64 1.53
C HIS A 38 -4.02 -1.69 0.43
N ARG A 39 -3.81 -0.37 0.57
CA ARG A 39 -4.23 0.60 -0.46
C ARG A 39 -3.49 0.41 -1.79
N VAL A 40 -2.23 -0.02 -1.77
CA VAL A 40 -1.50 -0.41 -2.98
C VAL A 40 -2.11 -1.65 -3.63
N SER A 41 -2.67 -2.58 -2.83
CA SER A 41 -3.32 -3.78 -3.37
C SER A 41 -4.54 -3.48 -4.23
N ASP A 42 -5.23 -2.36 -3.98
CA ASP A 42 -6.41 -1.93 -4.74
C ASP A 42 -6.08 -1.64 -6.22
N LEU A 43 -4.81 -1.34 -6.55
CA LEU A 43 -4.35 -1.20 -7.94
C LEU A 43 -4.49 -2.47 -8.78
N TYR A 44 -4.60 -3.61 -8.11
CA TYR A 44 -4.71 -4.91 -8.74
C TYR A 44 -6.09 -5.52 -8.57
N ASP A 45 -7.05 -4.78 -8.00
CA ASP A 45 -8.43 -5.20 -7.85
C ASP A 45 -9.28 -4.60 -8.98
N PRO A 46 -9.83 -5.40 -9.91
CA PRO A 46 -10.60 -4.87 -11.05
C PRO A 46 -11.91 -4.20 -10.65
N ASP A 47 -12.39 -4.44 -9.42
CA ASP A 47 -13.60 -3.83 -8.89
C ASP A 47 -13.32 -2.47 -8.21
N GLU A 48 -12.05 -2.10 -8.02
CA GLU A 48 -11.62 -0.83 -7.43
C GLU A 48 -11.19 0.16 -8.52
N ASP A 49 -11.79 1.35 -8.54
CA ASP A 49 -11.34 2.44 -9.40
C ASP A 49 -10.24 3.24 -8.68
N THR A 50 -9.01 2.71 -8.76
CA THR A 50 -7.85 3.29 -8.06
C THR A 50 -6.77 3.75 -9.03
N ASP A 51 -6.48 5.06 -9.03
CA ASP A 51 -5.38 5.64 -9.80
C ASP A 51 -4.03 5.46 -9.05
N PRO A 52 -3.00 4.85 -9.67
CA PRO A 52 -1.64 4.81 -9.13
C PRO A 52 -1.11 6.20 -8.74
N GLY A 53 -1.49 7.24 -9.49
CA GLY A 53 -1.11 8.62 -9.19
C GLY A 53 -1.66 9.12 -7.87
N GLU A 54 -2.90 8.76 -7.52
CA GLU A 54 -3.52 9.12 -6.24
C GLU A 54 -2.83 8.44 -5.06
N ILE A 55 -2.49 7.16 -5.18
CA ILE A 55 -1.75 6.44 -4.13
C ILE A 55 -0.40 7.09 -3.88
N TYR A 56 0.33 7.40 -4.95
CA TYR A 56 1.62 8.06 -4.83
C TYR A 56 1.49 9.43 -4.15
N ARG A 57 0.51 10.26 -4.54
CA ARG A 57 0.25 11.58 -3.94
C ARG A 57 -0.08 11.45 -2.45
N ASN A 58 -0.95 10.52 -2.08
CA ASN A 58 -1.33 10.27 -0.69
C ASN A 58 -0.14 9.80 0.14
N MET A 59 0.69 8.88 -0.37
CA MET A 59 1.88 8.42 0.32
C MET A 59 2.91 9.54 0.52
N ARG A 60 3.17 10.33 -0.52
CA ARG A 60 4.09 11.48 -0.43
C ARG A 60 3.62 12.49 0.61
N TYR A 61 2.32 12.75 0.65
CA TYR A 61 1.71 13.61 1.66
C TYR A 61 1.89 13.06 3.08
N ILE A 62 1.61 11.77 3.30
CA ILE A 62 1.78 11.12 4.62
C ILE A 62 3.23 11.23 5.11
N LEU A 63 4.20 10.93 4.25
CA LEU A 63 5.62 11.03 4.61
C LEU A 63 6.03 12.48 4.93
N GLN A 64 5.56 13.44 4.14
CA GLN A 64 5.82 14.85 4.36
C GLN A 64 5.21 15.35 5.69
N VAL A 65 3.99 14.93 6.03
CA VAL A 65 3.36 15.25 7.32
C VAL A 65 4.12 14.61 8.47
N ALA A 66 4.58 13.36 8.32
CA ALA A 66 5.38 12.68 9.34
C ALA A 66 6.72 13.39 9.58
N GLU A 67 7.42 13.82 8.53
CA GLU A 67 8.65 14.64 8.62
C GLU A 67 8.40 15.99 9.31
N GLN A 68 7.20 16.56 9.14
CA GLN A 68 6.80 17.82 9.76
C GLN A 68 6.30 17.67 11.21
N GLY A 69 6.32 16.47 11.79
CA GLY A 69 5.94 16.22 13.18
C GLY A 69 4.44 15.98 13.40
N GLY A 70 3.69 15.63 12.36
CA GLY A 70 2.25 15.33 12.43
C GLY A 70 1.36 16.50 11.98
N LEU A 71 0.04 16.27 12.00
CA LEU A 71 -0.97 17.24 11.53
C LEU A 71 -1.24 18.39 12.51
N ASP A 72 -0.76 18.28 13.76
CA ASP A 72 -1.13 19.17 14.88
C ASP A 72 -0.07 20.24 15.19
N ARG A 73 0.60 20.78 14.16
CA ARG A 73 1.46 21.95 14.33
C ARG A 73 0.82 23.23 13.78
#